data_AF-A4URC8-F1
#
_entry.id   AF-A4URC8-F1
#
_cell.length_a   1.000
_cell.length_b   1.000
_cell.length_c   1.000
_cell.angle_alpha   90.00
_cell.angle_beta   90.00
_cell.angle_gamma   90.00
#
_symmetry.space_group_name_H-M   'P 1'
#
loop_
_entity.id
_entity.type
_entity.pdbx_description
1 polymer ?
#
loop_
_entity_poly.entity_id
_entity_poly.type
_entity_poly.pdbx_seq_one_letter_code
_entity_poly.pdbx_strand_id
1 'polypeptide(L)'
;CTFVMCQYWTTSMFTKEVAGSANAIAGGWGNLGGGATQILVGSVLFPLFKMFMSADMAWRTVSIVPAFVAFSTGFMILCISDDCPRGNFRELKRHGVMNHVSASASFHEVAMNFNTWLFFLQYACCFGVELTMNNSAATYFHEEFNLSTEKAAAITSIFGLMNIFARGLGGFISDKFNAKMGLRGRLIWQTTCLTMEASMILCFARAPNLGVSILILVFFSISVQAAEGST
;
A
#
# COMPACT_ATOMS: atom_id res chain seq x y z
N CYS A 1 6.53 3.74 -9.60
CA CYS A 1 7.61 2.87 -9.05
C CYS A 1 8.41 3.60 -7.96
N THR A 2 7.74 4.13 -6.93
CA THR A 2 8.36 4.86 -5.81
C THR A 2 8.41 4.04 -4.52
N PHE A 3 7.63 2.95 -4.44
CA PHE A 3 7.49 2.13 -3.25
C PHE A 3 8.82 1.57 -2.73
N VAL A 4 9.63 0.93 -3.59
CA VAL A 4 10.91 0.34 -3.18
C VAL A 4 11.88 1.39 -2.64
N MET A 5 11.96 2.54 -3.32
CA MET A 5 12.83 3.65 -2.90
C MET A 5 12.37 4.25 -1.57
N CYS A 6 11.05 4.39 -1.39
CA CYS A 6 10.47 4.87 -0.14
C CYS A 6 10.80 3.92 1.02
N GLN A 7 10.59 2.62 0.84
CA GLN A 7 10.88 1.60 1.87
C GLN A 7 12.37 1.54 2.24
N TYR A 8 13.25 1.71 1.25
CA TYR A 8 14.68 1.80 1.49
C TYR A 8 15.04 3.06 2.29
N TRP A 9 14.45 4.19 1.92
CA TRP A 9 14.70 5.48 2.57
C TRP A 9 14.22 5.49 4.02
N THR A 10 13.00 5.02 4.30
CA THR A 10 12.46 4.91 5.66
C THR A 10 13.28 3.94 6.52
N THR A 11 13.69 2.79 5.98
CA THR A 11 14.56 1.84 6.70
C THR A 11 15.94 2.43 7.01
N SER A 12 16.44 3.32 6.15
CA SER A 12 17.73 3.99 6.36
C SER A 12 17.64 5.19 7.33
N MET A 13 16.46 5.79 7.45
CA MET A 13 16.20 6.94 8.34
C MET A 13 15.90 6.54 9.79
N PHE A 14 15.22 5.41 9.98
CA PHE A 14 14.73 4.98 11.29
C PHE A 14 15.51 3.80 11.87
N THR A 15 15.56 3.69 13.20
CA THR A 15 16.23 2.57 13.88
C THR A 15 15.41 1.28 13.80
N LYS A 16 16.06 0.13 13.99
CA LYS A 16 15.44 -1.20 13.80
C LYS A 16 14.22 -1.44 14.69
N GLU A 17 14.13 -0.77 15.82
CA GLU A 17 13.03 -0.88 16.79
C GLU A 17 11.72 -0.26 16.26
N VAL A 18 11.82 0.73 15.37
CA VAL A 18 10.65 1.46 14.83
C VAL A 18 10.54 1.40 13.30
N ALA A 19 11.53 0.82 12.62
CA ALA A 19 11.56 0.71 11.16
C ALA A 19 10.35 -0.04 10.59
N GLY A 20 9.86 -1.09 11.26
CA GLY A 20 8.66 -1.83 10.84
C GLY A 20 7.42 -0.93 10.80
N SER A 21 7.17 -0.21 11.89
CA SER A 21 6.07 0.76 11.98
C SER A 21 6.22 1.94 10.99
N ALA A 22 7.43 2.46 10.79
CA ALA A 22 7.69 3.52 9.82
C ALA A 22 7.41 3.07 8.36
N ASN A 23 7.88 1.87 8.01
CA ASN A 23 7.64 1.25 6.70
C ASN A 23 6.15 0.94 6.47
N ALA A 24 5.44 0.51 7.51
CA ALA A 24 4.01 0.25 7.45
C ALA A 24 3.19 1.53 7.23
N ILE A 25 3.53 2.63 7.91
CA ILE A 25 2.87 3.94 7.73
C ILE A 25 3.16 4.51 6.34
N ALA A 26 4.42 4.47 5.90
CA ALA A 26 4.80 4.94 4.57
C ALA A 26 4.14 4.13 3.46
N GLY A 27 4.09 2.79 3.62
CA GLY A 27 3.37 1.89 2.72
C GLY A 27 1.86 2.16 2.70
N GLY A 28 1.25 2.39 3.86
CA GLY A 28 -0.17 2.72 3.99
C GLY A 28 -0.55 4.01 3.28
N TRP A 29 0.27 5.05 3.40
CA TRP A 29 0.10 6.31 2.65
C TRP A 29 0.25 6.11 1.14
N GLY A 30 1.20 5.27 0.71
CA GLY A 30 1.38 4.92 -0.69
C GLY A 30 0.14 4.23 -1.27
N ASN A 31 -0.42 3.26 -0.56
CA ASN A 31 -1.61 2.52 -0.98
C ASN A 31 -2.89 3.38 -0.95
N LEU A 32 -3.01 4.31 0.01
CA LEU A 32 -4.11 5.27 0.04
C LEU A 32 -4.20 6.11 -1.24
N GLY A 33 -3.08 6.34 -1.92
CA GLY A 33 -3.05 7.01 -3.21
C GLY A 33 -4.03 6.42 -4.23
N GLY A 34 -4.25 5.09 -4.22
CA GLY A 34 -5.22 4.44 -5.09
C GLY A 34 -6.67 4.90 -4.82
N GLY A 35 -7.10 4.88 -3.56
CA GLY A 35 -8.44 5.34 -3.15
C GLY A 35 -8.62 6.85 -3.32
N ALA A 36 -7.61 7.65 -2.96
CA ALA A 36 -7.64 9.10 -3.13
C ALA A 36 -7.72 9.50 -4.61
N THR A 37 -7.02 8.77 -5.50
CA THR A 37 -7.11 9.00 -6.95
C THR A 37 -8.52 8.72 -7.45
N GLN A 38 -9.19 7.64 -7.01
CA GLN A 38 -10.56 7.34 -7.43
C GLN A 38 -11.53 8.49 -7.08
N ILE A 39 -11.43 9.06 -5.88
CA ILE A 39 -12.25 10.21 -5.48
C ILE A 39 -11.87 11.46 -6.27
N LEU A 40 -10.58 11.82 -6.28
CA LEU A 40 -10.11 13.09 -6.85
C LEU A 40 -10.30 13.11 -8.37
N VAL A 41 -9.84 12.07 -9.08
CA VAL A 41 -9.91 11.98 -10.54
C VAL A 41 -11.32 11.61 -10.97
N GLY A 42 -11.92 10.58 -10.37
CA GLY A 42 -13.20 10.02 -10.80
C GLY A 42 -14.41 10.86 -10.38
N SER A 43 -14.48 11.29 -9.12
CA SER A 43 -15.67 11.97 -8.57
C SER A 43 -15.60 13.50 -8.61
N VAL A 44 -14.41 14.09 -8.66
CA VAL A 44 -14.24 15.56 -8.63
C VAL A 44 -13.79 16.11 -9.97
N LEU A 45 -12.60 15.71 -10.45
CA LEU A 45 -11.98 16.31 -11.63
C LEU A 45 -12.69 15.91 -12.92
N PHE A 46 -13.04 14.63 -13.10
CA PHE A 46 -13.69 14.20 -14.35
C PHE A 46 -15.05 14.88 -14.61
N PRO A 47 -15.99 14.95 -13.65
CA PRO A 47 -17.23 15.71 -13.84
C PRO A 47 -17.00 17.19 -14.09
N LEU A 48 -16.03 17.79 -13.40
CA LEU A 48 -15.69 19.21 -13.57
C LEU A 48 -15.20 19.51 -14.98
N PHE A 49 -14.31 18.68 -15.53
CA PHE A 49 -13.83 18.86 -16.89
C PHE A 49 -14.92 18.56 -17.91
N LYS A 50 -15.81 17.59 -17.66
CA LYS A 50 -16.96 17.30 -18.53
C LYS A 50 -17.93 18.49 -18.70
N MET A 51 -17.94 19.47 -17.79
CA MET A 51 -18.72 20.71 -17.97
C MET A 51 -18.20 21.59 -19.12
N PHE A 52 -16.92 21.47 -19.48
CA PHE A 52 -16.26 22.34 -20.44
C PHE A 52 -15.79 21.62 -21.71
N MET A 53 -15.75 20.28 -21.72
CA MET A 53 -15.23 19.48 -22.83
C MET A 53 -15.95 18.13 -22.95
N SER A 54 -15.81 17.47 -24.11
CA SER A 54 -16.39 16.14 -24.34
C SER A 54 -15.77 15.10 -23.40
N ALA A 55 -16.50 14.00 -23.13
CA ALA A 55 -16.03 12.95 -22.21
C ALA A 55 -14.66 12.37 -22.62
N ASP A 56 -14.41 12.23 -23.92
CA ASP A 56 -13.14 11.73 -24.47
C ASP A 56 -11.97 12.69 -24.23
N MET A 57 -12.22 14.01 -24.24
CA MET A 57 -11.21 15.01 -23.96
C MET A 57 -11.00 15.20 -22.45
N ALA A 58 -12.08 15.10 -21.66
CA ALA A 58 -12.06 15.23 -20.21
C ALA A 58 -11.15 14.18 -19.55
N TRP A 59 -11.27 12.90 -19.90
CA TRP A 59 -10.46 11.85 -19.26
C TRP A 59 -8.96 12.01 -19.55
N ARG A 60 -8.61 12.41 -20.79
CA ARG A 60 -7.23 12.66 -21.20
C ARG A 60 -6.63 13.83 -20.43
N THR A 61 -7.38 14.91 -20.32
CA THR A 61 -6.91 16.16 -19.71
C THR A 61 -6.80 16.03 -18.19
N VAL A 62 -7.73 15.32 -17.54
CA VAL A 62 -7.68 15.08 -16.08
C VAL A 62 -6.43 14.29 -15.69
N SER A 63 -5.95 13.38 -16.55
CA SER A 63 -4.73 12.59 -16.30
C SER A 63 -3.45 13.44 -16.24
N ILE A 64 -3.48 14.68 -16.76
CA ILE A 64 -2.35 15.62 -16.69
C ILE A 64 -2.14 16.12 -15.26
N VAL A 65 -3.21 16.28 -14.48
CA VAL A 65 -3.14 16.83 -13.12
C VAL A 65 -2.29 15.95 -12.20
N PRO A 66 -2.54 14.62 -12.07
CA PRO A 66 -1.67 13.74 -11.28
C PRO A 66 -0.23 13.69 -11.79
N ALA A 67 -0.02 13.75 -13.11
CA ALA A 67 1.32 13.74 -13.69
C ALA A 67 2.14 14.97 -13.28
N PHE A 68 1.52 16.16 -13.28
CA PHE A 68 2.18 17.39 -12.84
C PHE A 68 2.49 17.37 -11.34
N VAL A 69 1.56 16.90 -10.51
CA VAL A 69 1.78 16.75 -9.05
C VAL A 69 2.91 15.77 -8.77
N ALA A 70 2.96 14.64 -9.48
CA ALA A 70 4.04 13.66 -9.32
C ALA A 70 5.41 14.23 -9.71
N PHE A 71 5.49 14.96 -10.84
CA PHE A 71 6.74 15.57 -11.31
C PHE A 71 7.25 16.66 -10.36
N SER A 72 6.36 17.56 -9.92
CA SER A 72 6.71 18.63 -8.97
C SER A 72 7.15 18.08 -7.62
N THR A 73 6.46 17.05 -7.11
CA THR A 73 6.86 16.37 -5.87
C THR A 73 8.23 15.69 -6.01
N GLY A 74 8.48 15.02 -7.15
CA GLY A 74 9.79 14.43 -7.43
C GLY A 74 10.92 15.47 -7.46
N PHE A 75 10.68 16.62 -8.07
CA PHE A 75 11.64 17.72 -8.08
C PHE A 75 11.87 18.31 -6.68
N MET A 76 10.81 18.47 -5.88
CA MET A 76 10.91 18.97 -4.51
C MET A 76 11.75 18.05 -3.62
N ILE A 77 11.57 16.73 -3.73
CA ILE A 77 12.36 15.73 -2.99
C ILE A 77 13.84 15.88 -3.32
N LEU A 78 14.21 16.05 -4.60
CA LEU A 78 15.60 16.24 -5.01
C LEU A 78 16.25 17.50 -4.43
N CYS A 79 15.45 18.52 -4.09
CA CYS A 79 15.94 19.79 -3.58
C CYS A 79 16.00 19.87 -2.05
N ILE A 80 15.14 19.13 -1.34
CA ILE A 80 14.89 19.33 0.11
C ILE A 80 15.24 18.09 0.94
N SER A 81 15.22 16.88 0.37
CA SER A 81 15.36 15.64 1.15
C SER A 81 16.82 15.21 1.32
N ASP A 82 17.13 14.71 2.52
CA ASP A 82 18.39 14.04 2.83
C ASP A 82 18.30 12.53 2.56
N ASP A 83 19.41 11.92 2.11
CA ASP A 83 19.46 10.48 1.84
C ASP A 83 19.42 9.61 3.11
N CYS A 84 20.00 10.08 4.22
CA CYS A 84 20.01 9.40 5.52
C CYS A 84 20.26 10.39 6.66
N PRO A 85 20.13 10.00 7.95
CA PRO A 85 20.31 10.92 9.08
C PRO A 85 21.71 11.52 9.18
N ARG A 86 22.69 10.93 8.46
CA ARG A 86 24.08 11.39 8.39
C ARG A 86 24.35 12.30 7.18
N GLY A 87 23.30 12.74 6.47
CA GLY A 87 23.40 13.55 5.26
C GLY A 87 23.45 12.72 3.97
N ASN A 88 23.87 13.36 2.89
CA ASN A 88 23.75 12.77 1.54
C ASN A 88 24.81 11.70 1.25
N PHE A 89 24.39 10.64 0.56
CA PHE A 89 25.25 9.50 0.22
C PHE A 89 26.43 9.91 -0.66
N ARG A 90 26.27 10.93 -1.50
CA ARG A 90 27.35 11.47 -2.34
C ARG A 90 28.51 12.02 -1.52
N GLU A 91 28.20 12.67 -0.41
CA GLU A 91 29.19 13.26 0.50
C GLU A 91 29.83 12.16 1.37
N LEU A 92 29.01 11.28 1.94
CA LEU A 92 29.48 10.13 2.73
C LEU A 92 30.44 9.21 1.95
N LYS A 93 30.18 9.01 0.65
CA LYS A 93 31.05 8.24 -0.25
C LYS A 93 32.37 8.97 -0.54
N ARG A 94 32.34 10.30 -0.64
CA ARG A 94 33.54 11.14 -0.83
C ARG A 94 34.46 11.13 0.40
N HIS A 95 33.87 11.07 1.60
CA HIS A 95 34.62 10.98 2.86
C HIS A 95 35.04 9.55 3.23
N GLY A 96 34.73 8.54 2.41
CA GLY A 96 35.14 7.15 2.64
C GLY A 96 34.44 6.48 3.83
N VAL A 97 33.34 7.05 4.33
CA VAL A 97 32.62 6.57 5.52
C VAL A 97 31.66 5.42 5.19
N MET A 98 31.37 5.21 3.90
CA MET A 98 30.41 4.23 3.44
C MET A 98 31.10 3.01 2.83
N ASN A 99 30.84 1.83 3.40
CA ASN A 99 31.36 0.56 2.88
C ASN A 99 30.77 0.28 1.49
N HIS A 100 31.62 -0.15 0.55
CA HIS A 100 31.17 -0.53 -0.79
C HIS A 100 30.50 -1.90 -0.75
N VAL A 101 29.20 -1.93 -0.52
CA VAL A 101 28.42 -3.17 -0.56
C VAL A 101 28.13 -3.51 -2.01
N SER A 102 28.55 -4.70 -2.47
CA SER A 102 28.23 -5.15 -3.82
C SER A 102 26.76 -5.53 -3.90
N ALA A 103 25.99 -4.83 -4.75
CA ALA A 103 24.58 -5.11 -4.96
C ALA A 103 24.34 -6.56 -5.41
N SER A 104 25.25 -7.14 -6.22
CA SER A 104 25.12 -8.53 -6.67
C SER A 104 25.35 -9.54 -5.54
N ALA A 105 26.26 -9.25 -4.62
CA ALA A 105 26.56 -10.12 -3.48
C ALA A 105 25.39 -10.12 -2.49
N SER A 106 24.86 -8.94 -2.14
CA SER A 106 23.68 -8.83 -1.27
C SER A 106 22.44 -9.46 -1.90
N PHE A 107 22.24 -9.27 -3.21
CA PHE A 107 21.13 -9.93 -3.91
C PHE A 107 21.26 -11.45 -3.88
N HIS A 108 22.46 -11.98 -4.15
CA HIS A 108 22.71 -13.42 -4.12
C HIS A 108 22.47 -14.03 -2.73
N GLU A 109 22.93 -13.36 -1.67
CA GLU A 109 22.69 -13.78 -0.28
C GLU A 109 21.19 -13.84 0.05
N VAL A 110 20.44 -12.80 -0.32
CA VAL A 110 18.99 -12.72 -0.07
C VAL A 110 18.22 -13.75 -0.91
N ALA A 111 18.63 -13.97 -2.16
CA ALA A 111 18.00 -14.92 -3.08
C ALA A 111 18.26 -16.38 -2.70
N MET A 112 19.40 -16.70 -2.09
CA MET A 112 19.68 -18.05 -1.58
C MET A 112 18.92 -18.38 -0.29
N ASN A 113 18.38 -17.37 0.40
CA ASN A 113 17.66 -17.59 1.65
C ASN A 113 16.21 -18.00 1.38
N PHE A 114 15.86 -19.25 1.74
CA PHE A 114 14.52 -19.80 1.56
C PHE A 114 13.43 -19.00 2.30
N ASN A 115 13.75 -18.44 3.47
CA ASN A 115 12.79 -17.65 4.24
C ASN A 115 12.37 -16.39 3.47
N THR A 116 13.27 -15.78 2.70
CA THR A 116 12.96 -14.63 1.85
C THR A 116 11.86 -14.99 0.86
N TRP A 117 11.95 -16.16 0.22
CA TRP A 117 10.95 -16.61 -0.76
C TRP A 117 9.59 -16.87 -0.14
N LEU A 118 9.55 -17.41 1.08
CA LEU A 118 8.29 -17.57 1.81
C LEU A 118 7.61 -16.22 2.06
N PHE A 119 8.35 -15.24 2.60
CA PHE A 119 7.79 -13.90 2.83
C PHE A 119 7.45 -13.17 1.52
N PHE A 120 8.23 -13.38 0.46
CA PHE A 120 7.97 -12.81 -0.86
C PHE A 120 6.66 -13.34 -1.45
N LEU A 121 6.48 -14.66 -1.49
CA LEU A 121 5.25 -15.29 -1.99
C LEU A 121 4.05 -14.86 -1.14
N GLN A 122 4.24 -14.82 0.18
CA GLN A 122 3.22 -14.39 1.10
C GLN A 122 2.77 -12.95 0.80
N TYR A 123 3.71 -12.02 0.71
CA TYR A 123 3.42 -10.63 0.38
C TYR A 123 2.76 -10.49 -0.99
N ALA A 124 3.27 -11.22 -1.99
CA ALA A 124 2.70 -11.24 -3.34
C ALA A 124 1.23 -11.71 -3.35
N CYS A 125 0.89 -12.71 -2.51
CA CYS A 125 -0.49 -13.16 -2.36
C CYS A 125 -1.38 -12.10 -1.69
N CYS A 126 -0.98 -11.53 -0.54
CA CYS A 126 -1.80 -10.52 0.17
C CYS A 126 -2.03 -9.29 -0.72
N PHE A 127 -0.93 -8.75 -1.23
CA PHE A 127 -0.94 -7.54 -2.05
C PHE A 127 -1.61 -7.77 -3.40
N GLY A 128 -1.48 -8.97 -3.97
CA GLY A 128 -2.20 -9.36 -5.18
C GLY A 128 -3.72 -9.39 -4.97
N VAL A 129 -4.18 -9.91 -3.83
CA VAL A 129 -5.60 -9.89 -3.45
C VAL A 129 -6.09 -8.45 -3.22
N GLU A 130 -5.30 -7.62 -2.52
CA GLU A 130 -5.62 -6.20 -2.32
C GLU A 130 -5.78 -5.47 -3.66
N LEU A 131 -4.83 -5.65 -4.59
CA LEU A 131 -4.84 -5.00 -5.90
C LEU A 131 -6.01 -5.48 -6.76
N THR A 132 -6.31 -6.78 -6.72
CA THR A 132 -7.45 -7.36 -7.44
C THR A 132 -8.77 -6.81 -6.89
N MET A 133 -8.92 -6.73 -5.57
CA MET A 133 -10.11 -6.17 -4.94
C MET A 133 -10.25 -4.67 -5.26
N ASN A 134 -9.18 -3.89 -5.17
CA ASN A 134 -9.19 -2.46 -5.49
C ASN A 134 -9.62 -2.18 -6.94
N ASN A 135 -9.27 -3.06 -7.88
CA ASN A 135 -9.65 -2.94 -9.29
C ASN A 135 -11.09 -3.41 -9.55
N SER A 136 -11.47 -4.57 -8.98
CA SER A 136 -12.75 -5.21 -9.29
C SER A 136 -13.92 -4.77 -8.42
N ALA A 137 -13.68 -4.23 -7.21
CA ALA A 137 -14.75 -3.94 -6.26
C ALA A 137 -15.72 -2.86 -6.75
N ALA A 138 -15.22 -1.85 -7.49
CA ALA A 138 -16.08 -0.75 -7.94
C ALA A 138 -17.05 -1.24 -9.01
N THR A 139 -16.55 -2.07 -9.93
CA THR A 139 -17.36 -2.75 -10.95
C THR A 139 -18.37 -3.71 -10.32
N TYR A 140 -17.95 -4.49 -9.32
CA TYR A 140 -18.84 -5.42 -8.61
C TYR A 140 -20.03 -4.70 -7.96
N PHE A 141 -19.80 -3.60 -7.22
CA PHE A 141 -20.89 -2.85 -6.60
C PHE A 141 -21.82 -2.16 -7.60
N HIS A 142 -21.28 -1.76 -8.76
CA HIS A 142 -22.07 -1.19 -9.83
C HIS A 142 -22.97 -2.25 -10.49
N GLU A 143 -22.42 -3.40 -10.86
CA GLU A 143 -23.15 -4.46 -11.58
C GLU A 143 -24.11 -5.25 -10.70
N GLU A 144 -23.69 -5.67 -9.51
CA GLU A 144 -24.48 -6.55 -8.64
C GLU A 144 -25.60 -5.79 -7.91
N PHE A 145 -25.29 -4.57 -7.44
CA PHE A 145 -26.21 -3.78 -6.62
C PHE A 145 -26.85 -2.60 -7.37
N ASN A 146 -26.62 -2.49 -8.69
CA ASN A 146 -27.12 -1.40 -9.54
C ASN A 146 -26.82 0.00 -8.96
N LEU A 147 -25.68 0.15 -8.28
CA LEU A 147 -25.25 1.43 -7.70
C LEU A 147 -24.68 2.32 -8.80
N SER A 148 -24.88 3.63 -8.67
CA SER A 148 -24.22 4.58 -9.56
C SER A 148 -22.69 4.49 -9.41
N THR A 149 -21.95 4.81 -10.47
CA THR A 149 -20.48 4.75 -10.48
C THR A 149 -19.88 5.57 -9.34
N GLU A 150 -20.51 6.69 -8.98
CA GLU A 150 -20.07 7.57 -7.89
C GLU A 150 -20.25 6.89 -6.52
N LYS A 151 -21.38 6.23 -6.28
CA LYS A 151 -21.66 5.55 -5.00
C LYS A 151 -20.79 4.31 -4.83
N ALA A 152 -20.60 3.54 -5.91
CA ALA A 152 -19.70 2.40 -5.92
C ALA A 152 -18.25 2.83 -5.63
N ALA A 153 -17.76 3.88 -6.30
CA ALA A 153 -16.43 4.44 -6.06
C ALA A 153 -16.27 4.99 -4.62
N ALA A 154 -17.32 5.61 -4.07
CA ALA A 154 -17.29 6.08 -2.68
C ALA A 154 -17.14 4.92 -1.69
N ILE A 155 -17.89 3.82 -1.88
CA ILE A 155 -17.78 2.62 -1.03
C ILE A 155 -16.39 1.98 -1.16
N THR A 156 -15.87 1.82 -2.37
CA THR A 156 -14.54 1.23 -2.58
C THR A 156 -13.40 2.12 -2.10
N SER A 157 -13.60 3.45 -2.11
CA SER A 157 -12.61 4.35 -1.55
C SER A 157 -12.40 4.10 -0.05
N ILE A 158 -13.44 3.70 0.71
CA ILE A 158 -13.31 3.35 2.13
C ILE A 158 -12.33 2.17 2.31
N PHE A 159 -12.39 1.18 1.42
CA PHE A 159 -11.44 0.06 1.39
C PHE A 159 -10.01 0.57 1.15
N GLY A 160 -9.81 1.43 0.14
CA GLY A 160 -8.49 2.01 -0.16
C GLY A 160 -7.95 2.93 0.94
N LEU A 161 -8.79 3.73 1.59
CA LEU A 161 -8.42 4.65 2.67
C LEU A 161 -8.04 3.91 3.97
N MET A 162 -8.59 2.71 4.18
CA MET A 162 -8.28 1.87 5.35
C MET A 162 -6.77 1.58 5.46
N ASN A 163 -6.05 1.63 4.33
CA ASN A 163 -4.62 1.36 4.25
C ASN A 163 -3.77 2.21 5.19
N ILE A 164 -4.18 3.44 5.49
CA ILE A 164 -3.46 4.29 6.46
C ILE A 164 -3.50 3.69 7.87
N PHE A 165 -4.63 3.12 8.26
CA PHE A 165 -4.86 2.65 9.63
C PHE A 165 -4.51 1.18 9.79
N ALA A 166 -5.13 0.31 8.98
CA ALA A 166 -4.99 -1.13 9.17
C ALA A 166 -3.58 -1.63 8.86
N ARG A 167 -2.90 -1.04 7.87
CA ARG A 167 -1.52 -1.39 7.55
C ARG A 167 -0.55 -0.99 8.64
N GLY A 168 -0.65 0.26 9.12
CA GLY A 168 0.14 0.74 10.27
C GLY A 168 -0.12 -0.08 11.54
N LEU A 169 -1.39 -0.39 11.84
CA LEU A 169 -1.79 -1.19 12.99
C LEU A 169 -1.27 -2.64 12.89
N GLY A 170 -1.35 -3.26 11.71
CA GLY A 170 -0.84 -4.61 11.47
C GLY A 170 0.66 -4.71 11.68
N GLY A 171 1.42 -3.72 11.20
CA GLY A 171 2.86 -3.61 11.48
C GLY A 171 3.16 -3.44 12.96
N PHE A 172 2.44 -2.55 13.64
CA PHE A 172 2.61 -2.33 15.08
C PHE A 172 2.30 -3.57 15.93
N ILE A 173 1.23 -4.30 15.62
CA ILE A 173 0.88 -5.55 16.32
C ILE A 173 1.95 -6.63 16.02
N SER A 174 2.40 -6.73 14.76
CA SER A 174 3.49 -7.62 14.36
C SER A 174 4.77 -7.36 15.17
N ASP A 175 5.17 -6.08 15.31
CA ASP A 175 6.35 -5.69 16.08
C ASP A 175 6.20 -6.02 17.57
N LYS A 176 5.01 -5.82 18.15
CA LYS A 176 4.72 -6.23 19.55
C LYS A 176 4.79 -7.74 19.75
N PHE A 177 4.27 -8.52 18.81
CA PHE A 177 4.34 -9.98 18.87
C PHE A 177 5.78 -10.47 18.69
N ASN A 178 6.54 -9.82 17.82
CA ASN A 178 7.97 -10.09 17.64
C ASN A 178 8.78 -9.77 18.90
N ALA A 179 8.48 -8.68 19.61
CA ALA A 179 9.15 -8.33 20.86
C ALA A 179 8.91 -9.37 21.98
N LYS A 180 7.74 -10.02 22.00
CA LYS A 180 7.40 -11.03 23.03
C LYS A 180 7.84 -12.45 22.67
N MET A 181 7.72 -12.85 21.40
CA MET A 181 7.87 -14.25 20.97
C MET A 181 8.91 -14.43 19.84
N GLY A 182 9.66 -13.37 19.50
CA GLY A 182 10.56 -13.35 18.35
C GLY A 182 9.83 -13.56 17.02
N LEU A 183 10.55 -14.07 16.02
CA LEU A 183 10.02 -14.30 14.67
C LEU A 183 8.74 -15.16 14.65
N ARG A 184 8.60 -16.09 15.60
CA ARG A 184 7.39 -16.94 15.74
C ARG A 184 6.15 -16.09 16.01
N GLY A 185 6.26 -15.01 16.79
CA GLY A 185 5.14 -14.12 17.06
C GLY A 185 4.66 -13.38 15.82
N ARG A 186 5.60 -12.88 15.01
CA ARG A 186 5.28 -12.24 13.72
C ARG A 186 4.58 -13.22 12.77
N LEU A 187 5.09 -14.45 12.66
CA LEU A 187 4.48 -15.49 11.83
C LEU A 187 3.06 -15.84 12.29
N ILE A 188 2.81 -15.98 13.60
CA ILE A 188 1.46 -16.27 14.13
C ILE A 188 0.48 -15.15 13.76
N TRP A 189 0.88 -13.89 13.93
CA TRP A 189 0.04 -12.76 13.55
C TRP A 189 -0.26 -12.74 12.05
N GLN A 190 0.76 -12.93 11.21
CA GLN A 190 0.61 -13.03 9.75
C GLN A 190 -0.34 -14.16 9.35
N THR A 191 -0.13 -15.38 9.86
CA THR A 191 -1.01 -16.53 9.56
C THR A 191 -2.44 -16.29 10.02
N THR A 192 -2.64 -15.58 11.14
CA THR A 192 -3.98 -15.22 11.63
C THR A 192 -4.67 -14.25 10.69
N CYS A 193 -3.98 -13.18 10.26
CA CYS A 193 -4.53 -12.21 9.31
C CYS A 193 -4.91 -12.87 7.97
N LEU A 194 -4.09 -13.79 7.47
CA LEU A 194 -4.34 -14.51 6.22
C LEU A 194 -5.50 -15.47 6.29
N THR A 195 -5.61 -16.20 7.39
CA THR A 195 -6.73 -17.12 7.60
C THR A 195 -8.03 -16.33 7.70
N MET A 196 -7.99 -15.17 8.37
CA MET A 196 -9.12 -14.25 8.45
C MET A 196 -9.48 -13.69 7.07
N GLU A 197 -8.52 -13.20 6.31
CA GLU A 197 -8.71 -12.74 4.92
C GLU A 197 -9.39 -13.81 4.05
N ALA A 198 -8.84 -15.02 4.03
CA ALA A 198 -9.36 -16.14 3.25
C ALA A 198 -10.78 -16.54 3.68
N SER A 199 -11.09 -16.47 4.97
CA SER A 199 -12.46 -16.72 5.45
C SER A 199 -13.43 -15.62 5.02
N MET A 200 -13.02 -14.35 5.11
CA MET A 200 -13.88 -13.20 4.84
C MET A 200 -14.20 -13.07 3.35
N ILE A 201 -13.27 -13.40 2.45
CA ILE A 201 -13.54 -13.36 1.00
C ILE A 201 -14.57 -14.44 0.59
N LEU A 202 -14.53 -15.62 1.22
CA LEU A 202 -15.52 -16.68 1.00
C LEU A 202 -16.90 -16.29 1.55
N CYS A 203 -16.95 -15.56 2.68
CA CYS A 203 -18.18 -15.00 3.21
C CYS A 203 -18.72 -13.86 2.33
N PHE A 204 -17.85 -13.00 1.80
CA PHE A 204 -18.21 -11.90 0.91
C PHE A 204 -18.90 -12.41 -0.35
N ALA A 205 -18.38 -13.50 -0.94
CA ALA A 205 -18.97 -14.15 -2.11
C ALA A 205 -20.40 -14.68 -1.88
N ARG A 206 -20.86 -14.80 -0.63
CA ARG A 206 -22.21 -15.26 -0.27
C ARG A 206 -23.06 -14.19 0.40
N ALA A 207 -22.63 -12.92 0.38
CA ALA A 207 -23.34 -11.85 1.06
C ALA A 207 -24.67 -11.53 0.36
N PRO A 208 -25.82 -11.58 1.07
CA PRO A 208 -27.14 -11.44 0.43
C PRO A 208 -27.60 -9.99 0.23
N ASN A 209 -27.01 -9.05 0.98
CA ASN A 209 -27.48 -7.66 1.05
C ASN A 209 -26.30 -6.68 0.99
N LEU A 210 -26.52 -5.51 0.37
CA LEU A 210 -25.50 -4.46 0.23
C LEU A 210 -24.79 -4.11 1.55
N GLY A 211 -25.54 -3.90 2.63
CA GLY A 211 -24.97 -3.54 3.93
C GLY A 211 -24.08 -4.64 4.53
N VAL A 212 -24.43 -5.91 4.30
CA VAL A 212 -23.63 -7.06 4.75
C VAL A 212 -22.36 -7.18 3.92
N SER A 213 -22.45 -6.98 2.60
CA SER A 213 -21.29 -6.96 1.70
C SER A 213 -20.30 -5.87 2.09
N ILE A 214 -20.77 -4.65 2.37
CA ILE A 214 -19.91 -3.54 2.83
C ILE A 214 -19.24 -3.88 4.16
N LEU A 215 -20.00 -4.42 5.13
CA LEU A 215 -19.46 -4.77 6.44
C LEU A 215 -18.37 -5.84 6.33
N ILE A 216 -18.62 -6.92 5.59
CA ILE A 216 -17.62 -7.98 5.36
C ILE A 216 -16.41 -7.41 4.63
N LEU A 217 -16.62 -6.54 3.63
CA LEU A 217 -15.54 -5.90 2.89
C LEU A 217 -14.64 -5.04 3.79
N VAL A 218 -15.20 -4.35 4.79
CA VAL A 218 -14.43 -3.56 5.76
C VAL A 218 -13.55 -4.47 6.63
N PHE A 219 -14.08 -5.56 7.18
CA PHE A 219 -13.28 -6.49 7.97
C PHE A 219 -12.23 -7.23 7.13
N PHE A 220 -12.60 -7.60 5.91
CA PHE A 220 -11.67 -8.13 4.92
C PHE A 220 -10.54 -7.14 4.64
N SER A 221 -10.85 -5.86 4.38
CA SER A 221 -9.89 -4.77 4.18
C SER A 221 -8.89 -4.66 5.33
N ILE A 222 -9.39 -4.65 6.56
CA ILE A 222 -8.55 -4.57 7.76
C ILE A 222 -7.60 -5.77 7.82
N SER A 223 -8.08 -6.97 7.49
CA SER A 223 -7.29 -8.21 7.53
C SER A 223 -6.17 -8.20 6.50
N VAL A 224 -6.50 -7.89 5.24
CA VAL A 224 -5.55 -7.82 4.11
C VAL A 224 -4.45 -6.83 4.42
N GLN A 225 -4.83 -5.61 4.79
CA GLN A 225 -3.88 -4.52 5.00
C GLN A 225 -3.04 -4.74 6.24
N ALA A 226 -3.61 -5.33 7.29
CA ALA A 226 -2.85 -5.73 8.47
C ALA A 226 -1.83 -6.83 8.13
N ALA A 227 -2.18 -7.79 7.27
CA ALA A 227 -1.24 -8.82 6.79
C ALA A 227 -0.07 -8.17 6.03
N GLU A 228 -0.35 -7.26 5.11
CA GLU A 228 0.68 -6.56 4.35
C GLU A 228 1.58 -5.67 5.20
N GLY A 229 1.02 -5.01 6.21
CA GLY A 229 1.78 -4.19 7.16
C GLY A 229 2.62 -5.02 8.11
N SER A 230 2.24 -6.28 8.34
CA SER A 230 2.94 -7.18 9.26
C SER A 230 4.15 -7.90 8.66
N THR A 231 4.37 -7.78 7.34
CA THR A 231 5.46 -8.43 6.59
C THR A 231 6.74 -7.60 6.66
#